data_AF-A0A8H7UPV4-F1
#
_entry.id   AF-A0A8H7UPV4-F1
#
_cell.length_a   1.000
_cell.length_b   1.000
_cell.length_c   1.000
_cell.angle_alpha   90.00
_cell.angle_beta   90.00
_cell.angle_gamma   90.00
#
_symmetry.space_group_name_H-M   'P 1'
#
loop_
_entity.id
_entity.type
_entity.pdbx_description
1 polymer ?
#
loop_
_entity_poly.entity_id
_entity_poly.type
_entity_poly.pdbx_seq_one_letter_code
_entity_poly.pdbx_strand_id
1 'polypeptide(L)'
;MKQGSPDWCSSIFQDEENRKVHLNVNRNSRRKKDSGGCGTKHLYEIIQLRTVGFIHSGLNSLMISLDRPTMYVSRVTSHKSISIGTQISQFNSLIPTIYSAWAYRKIVVEVMNMTIVIDGKGHLLGRLASIISKQALNGQKVVVVRCEALNVSGEFFRNKLKYHAYLNKRCLVNPTRGPFHFRAPSRILYKAIRGMVPHKTARGAAALDRIKLFEGVPAPYDRTKRMVIPAALRVLRLKPGRKYTTIGRVSHEVGWKYQDVVAKLEEKRKAKSAAYYQRKTALAAIQKKAVESKADSIKEINSAIAALGY
;
A
#
# COMPACT_ATOMS: atom_id res chain seq x y z
N MET A 1 32.62 37.30 -32.25
CA MET A 1 31.32 36.96 -32.89
C MET A 1 30.72 35.75 -32.19
N LYS A 2 29.41 35.49 -32.34
CA LYS A 2 28.72 34.30 -31.78
C LYS A 2 28.45 33.26 -32.87
N GLN A 3 28.58 31.98 -32.54
CA GLN A 3 27.67 30.86 -32.88
C GLN A 3 28.29 29.57 -32.31
N GLY A 4 27.55 28.58 -31.80
CA GLY A 4 26.09 28.49 -31.64
C GLY A 4 25.56 27.12 -32.08
N SER A 5 25.69 26.09 -31.24
CA SER A 5 25.25 24.72 -31.55
C SER A 5 23.71 24.56 -31.47
N PRO A 6 23.09 23.61 -32.20
CA PRO A 6 21.63 23.58 -32.38
C PRO A 6 20.85 22.99 -31.19
N ASP A 7 19.69 23.58 -30.89
CA ASP A 7 18.79 23.13 -29.83
C ASP A 7 17.94 21.91 -30.22
N TRP A 8 17.92 20.90 -29.34
CA TRP A 8 17.15 19.65 -29.47
C TRP A 8 15.63 19.78 -29.21
N CYS A 9 15.10 21.01 -29.12
CA CYS A 9 13.77 21.26 -28.55
C CYS A 9 12.62 21.42 -29.57
N SER A 10 12.92 21.52 -30.87
CA SER A 10 11.95 21.87 -31.91
C SER A 10 11.18 20.68 -32.52
N SER A 11 11.71 19.45 -32.44
CA SER A 11 11.18 18.28 -33.17
C SER A 11 10.08 17.48 -32.45
N ILE A 12 9.48 18.02 -31.39
CA ILE A 12 8.45 17.35 -30.58
C ILE A 12 7.08 18.05 -30.70
N PHE A 13 7.01 19.23 -31.32
CA PHE A 13 5.85 20.12 -31.26
C PHE A 13 4.90 20.08 -32.48
N GLN A 14 4.99 19.07 -33.35
CA GLN A 14 4.20 19.00 -34.61
C GLN A 14 3.24 17.79 -34.73
N ASP A 15 3.29 16.79 -33.84
CA ASP A 15 2.51 15.55 -33.98
C ASP A 15 1.18 15.49 -33.17
N GLU A 16 0.92 16.41 -32.23
CA GLU A 16 -0.27 16.34 -31.37
C GLU A 16 -1.52 17.07 -31.89
N GLU A 17 -1.41 17.94 -32.91
CA GLU A 17 -2.51 18.81 -33.32
C GLU A 17 -3.66 18.08 -34.07
N ASN A 18 -3.41 16.87 -34.58
CA ASN A 18 -4.26 16.25 -35.59
C ASN A 18 -5.10 15.05 -35.08
N ARG A 19 -5.87 15.24 -33.99
CA ARG A 19 -6.81 14.20 -33.49
C ARG A 19 -8.13 14.69 -32.88
N LYS A 20 -8.88 15.51 -33.60
CA LYS A 20 -10.27 15.88 -33.27
C LYS A 20 -11.22 14.67 -33.41
N VAL A 21 -11.59 14.02 -32.31
CA VAL A 21 -12.65 13.00 -32.27
C VAL A 21 -13.94 13.61 -31.71
N HIS A 22 -15.04 13.51 -32.46
CA HIS A 22 -16.34 14.04 -32.05
C HIS A 22 -16.97 13.18 -30.92
N LEU A 23 -17.37 13.81 -29.82
CA LEU A 23 -18.20 13.19 -28.79
C LEU A 23 -19.68 13.47 -29.05
N ASN A 24 -20.38 12.50 -29.64
CA ASN A 24 -21.83 12.57 -29.81
C ASN A 24 -22.54 12.16 -28.50
N VAL A 25 -23.43 13.02 -27.99
CA VAL A 25 -24.10 12.84 -26.69
C VAL A 25 -25.54 12.42 -26.90
N ASN A 26 -25.91 11.21 -26.46
CA ASN A 26 -27.31 10.78 -26.40
C ASN A 26 -27.79 10.67 -24.94
N ARG A 27 -29.11 10.86 -24.73
CA ARG A 27 -29.77 11.02 -23.42
C ARG A 27 -30.78 9.90 -23.18
N ASN A 28 -31.34 9.88 -21.96
CA ASN A 28 -32.40 8.96 -21.46
C ASN A 28 -31.88 7.54 -21.09
N SER A 29 -32.54 6.78 -20.19
CA SER A 29 -33.89 6.96 -19.63
C SER A 29 -34.02 6.67 -18.11
N ARG A 30 -35.24 6.90 -17.60
CA ARG A 30 -35.66 7.01 -16.18
C ARG A 30 -35.85 5.66 -15.47
N ARG A 31 -35.78 5.63 -14.12
CA ARG A 31 -36.96 5.36 -13.22
C ARG A 31 -36.67 5.52 -11.71
N LYS A 32 -37.76 5.64 -10.92
CA LYS A 32 -37.85 5.63 -9.43
C LYS A 32 -38.24 4.20 -8.96
N LYS A 33 -38.34 3.81 -7.68
CA LYS A 33 -38.34 4.49 -6.35
C LYS A 33 -37.36 3.68 -5.43
N ASP A 34 -37.47 3.38 -4.12
CA ASP A 34 -38.40 3.70 -3.03
C ASP A 34 -37.70 3.71 -1.63
N SER A 35 -38.45 3.72 -0.51
CA SER A 35 -37.95 4.07 0.85
C SER A 35 -38.12 3.01 1.97
N GLY A 36 -37.29 3.14 3.02
CA GLY A 36 -37.38 2.45 4.33
C GLY A 36 -36.04 1.83 4.80
N GLY A 37 -35.64 1.88 6.09
CA GLY A 37 -36.17 2.62 7.24
C GLY A 37 -35.39 2.35 8.54
N CYS A 38 -35.09 3.40 9.33
CA CYS A 38 -34.47 3.39 10.67
C CYS A 38 -33.04 2.77 10.84
N GLY A 39 -32.35 3.13 11.95
CA GLY A 39 -31.06 2.52 12.36
C GLY A 39 -29.88 3.48 12.52
N THR A 40 -29.75 4.08 13.71
CA THR A 40 -28.53 4.68 14.34
C THR A 40 -27.26 4.83 13.47
N LYS A 41 -27.14 5.97 12.78
CA LYS A 41 -25.85 6.41 12.19
C LYS A 41 -25.12 7.33 13.17
N HIS A 42 -24.14 6.80 13.89
CA HIS A 42 -23.15 7.63 14.58
C HIS A 42 -22.46 8.58 13.59
N LEU A 43 -22.14 9.78 14.07
CA LEU A 43 -21.42 10.82 13.34
C LEU A 43 -20.03 10.34 12.95
N TYR A 44 -19.89 9.88 11.70
CA TYR A 44 -18.63 9.93 10.98
C TYR A 44 -18.59 11.23 10.20
N GLU A 45 -18.01 12.26 10.81
CA GLU A 45 -17.68 13.51 10.14
C GLU A 45 -16.52 13.25 9.15
N ILE A 46 -16.88 12.76 7.96
CA ILE A 46 -15.91 12.44 6.91
C ILE A 46 -15.37 13.75 6.35
N ILE A 47 -14.20 14.16 6.86
CA ILE A 47 -13.39 15.27 6.33
C ILE A 47 -13.31 15.12 4.80
N GLN A 48 -13.90 16.08 4.08
CA GLN A 48 -13.93 16.05 2.61
C GLN A 48 -12.53 16.21 2.03
N LEU A 49 -11.95 15.09 1.56
CA LEU A 49 -10.67 15.09 0.84
C LEU A 49 -10.80 15.73 -0.54
N ARG A 50 -10.67 17.05 -0.58
CA ARG A 50 -10.54 17.84 -1.82
C ARG A 50 -9.31 17.37 -2.59
N THR A 51 -9.53 16.73 -3.73
CA THR A 51 -8.44 16.23 -4.59
C THR A 51 -8.15 17.27 -5.66
N VAL A 52 -6.95 17.88 -5.62
CA VAL A 52 -6.55 18.90 -6.60
C VAL A 52 -5.96 18.22 -7.84
N GLY A 53 -6.66 18.31 -8.96
CA GLY A 53 -6.15 17.91 -10.28
C GLY A 53 -5.54 19.11 -11.01
N PHE A 54 -4.24 19.05 -11.31
CA PHE A 54 -3.56 20.07 -12.12
C PHE A 54 -3.52 19.61 -13.59
N ILE A 55 -4.19 20.34 -14.47
CA ILE A 55 -3.98 20.28 -15.93
C ILE A 55 -3.04 21.43 -16.27
N HIS A 56 -1.91 21.13 -16.93
CA HIS A 56 -0.81 22.09 -17.07
C HIS A 56 -0.90 22.85 -18.41
N SER A 57 -1.78 23.85 -18.48
CA SER A 57 -1.93 24.73 -19.64
C SER A 57 -2.32 26.16 -19.22
N GLY A 58 -1.32 27.00 -18.94
CA GLY A 58 -1.45 28.47 -18.86
C GLY A 58 -2.37 29.06 -17.76
N LEU A 59 -1.79 29.47 -16.63
CA LEU A 59 -2.33 30.43 -15.63
C LEU A 59 -3.75 30.19 -15.06
N ASN A 60 -4.39 29.06 -15.35
CA ASN A 60 -5.69 28.68 -14.81
C ASN A 60 -5.58 27.41 -13.97
N SER A 61 -6.00 27.48 -12.71
CA SER A 61 -6.16 26.31 -11.83
C SER A 61 -7.64 26.05 -11.59
N LEU A 62 -8.14 24.87 -11.99
CA LEU A 62 -9.55 24.52 -11.89
C LEU A 62 -9.77 23.57 -10.71
N MET A 63 -10.25 24.11 -9.59
CA MET A 63 -10.50 23.32 -8.38
C MET A 63 -11.85 22.58 -8.50
N ILE A 64 -11.81 21.25 -8.52
CA ILE A 64 -12.98 20.38 -8.65
C ILE A 64 -13.32 19.78 -7.29
N SER A 65 -14.57 19.95 -6.85
CA SER A 65 -15.15 19.19 -5.73
C SER A 65 -15.85 17.94 -6.25
N LEU A 66 -15.51 16.79 -5.69
CA LEU A 66 -16.05 15.47 -6.02
C LEU A 66 -16.61 14.81 -4.75
N ASP A 67 -17.85 14.31 -4.81
CA ASP A 67 -18.51 13.74 -3.62
C ASP A 67 -17.82 12.48 -3.08
N ARG A 68 -17.24 11.65 -3.97
CA ARG A 68 -16.54 10.39 -3.63
C ARG A 68 -15.44 10.06 -4.64
N PRO A 69 -14.26 9.59 -4.20
CA PRO A 69 -13.18 9.13 -5.09
C PRO A 69 -13.45 7.69 -5.60
N THR A 70 -14.52 7.50 -6.39
CA THR A 70 -14.84 6.23 -7.05
C THR A 70 -14.24 6.15 -8.46
N MET A 71 -13.56 5.04 -8.77
CA MET A 71 -12.53 4.93 -9.82
C MET A 71 -12.99 5.06 -11.28
N TYR A 72 -14.29 5.25 -11.55
CA TYR A 72 -14.84 5.17 -12.92
C TYR A 72 -15.90 6.24 -13.24
N VAL A 73 -16.70 6.70 -12.27
CA VAL A 73 -17.57 7.88 -12.40
C VAL A 73 -17.65 8.59 -11.04
N SER A 74 -17.60 9.91 -11.06
CA SER A 74 -17.86 10.80 -9.91
C SER A 74 -18.50 12.09 -10.43
N ARG A 75 -19.62 12.52 -9.82
CA ARG A 75 -20.28 13.79 -10.18
C ARG A 75 -19.41 14.96 -9.70
N VAL A 76 -19.18 15.93 -10.59
CA VAL A 76 -18.68 17.26 -10.18
C VAL A 76 -19.83 17.99 -9.51
N THR A 77 -19.70 18.30 -8.23
CA THR A 77 -20.71 19.06 -7.47
C THR A 77 -20.40 20.55 -7.38
N SER A 78 -19.13 20.93 -7.51
CA SER A 78 -18.70 22.30 -7.73
C SER A 78 -17.40 22.33 -8.52
N HIS A 79 -17.27 23.29 -9.42
CA HIS A 79 -16.00 23.67 -10.02
C HIS A 79 -15.79 25.16 -9.74
N LYS A 80 -14.56 25.53 -9.35
CA LYS A 80 -14.15 26.93 -9.31
C LYS A 80 -12.90 27.10 -10.16
N SER A 81 -13.03 27.83 -11.25
CA SER A 81 -11.89 28.39 -11.98
C SER A 81 -11.20 29.42 -11.09
N ILE A 82 -9.89 29.28 -10.93
CA ILE A 82 -9.01 30.29 -10.36
C ILE A 82 -8.13 30.75 -11.51
N SER A 83 -8.53 31.85 -12.14
CA SER A 83 -7.71 32.60 -13.06
C SER A 83 -6.67 33.40 -12.27
N ILE A 84 -5.40 33.24 -12.62
CA ILE A 84 -4.31 33.98 -11.97
C ILE A 84 -4.21 35.35 -12.65
N GLY A 85 -4.46 36.41 -11.88
CA GLY A 85 -4.27 37.78 -12.35
C GLY A 85 -2.78 38.13 -12.45
N THR A 86 -2.40 38.89 -13.47
CA THR A 86 -1.02 39.36 -13.69
C THR A 86 -0.58 40.50 -12.77
N GLN A 87 -1.38 40.85 -11.75
CA GLN A 87 -1.09 41.98 -10.87
C GLN A 87 -0.29 41.58 -9.62
N ILE A 88 0.73 42.38 -9.32
CA ILE A 88 1.74 42.12 -8.28
C ILE A 88 1.13 41.97 -6.88
N SER A 89 0.01 42.64 -6.60
CA SER A 89 -0.75 42.52 -5.35
C SER A 89 -1.22 41.09 -5.02
N GLN A 90 -1.29 40.18 -6.01
CA GLN A 90 -1.71 38.79 -5.82
C GLN A 90 -0.55 37.85 -5.41
N PHE A 91 0.72 38.28 -5.44
CA PHE A 91 1.85 37.40 -5.12
C PHE A 91 1.84 36.85 -3.69
N ASN A 92 1.31 37.61 -2.72
CA ASN A 92 1.27 37.22 -1.30
C ASN A 92 0.42 35.96 -1.03
N SER A 93 -0.60 35.67 -1.86
CA SER A 93 -1.38 34.42 -1.78
C SER A 93 -0.88 33.33 -2.74
N LEU A 94 -0.16 33.72 -3.80
CA LEU A 94 0.45 32.85 -4.80
C LEU A 94 1.64 32.06 -4.23
N ILE A 95 2.53 32.72 -3.49
CA ILE A 95 3.75 32.09 -2.93
C ILE A 95 3.41 30.93 -1.96
N PRO A 96 2.49 31.08 -0.98
CA PRO A 96 2.04 29.96 -0.14
C PRO A 96 1.39 28.81 -0.95
N THR A 97 0.70 29.14 -2.05
CA THR A 97 0.05 28.15 -2.92
C THR A 97 1.09 27.33 -3.71
N ILE A 98 2.13 27.98 -4.26
CA ILE A 98 3.24 27.31 -4.94
C ILE A 98 4.07 26.49 -3.95
N TYR A 99 4.41 27.07 -2.79
CA TYR A 99 5.20 26.38 -1.75
C TYR A 99 4.47 25.15 -1.21
N SER A 100 3.17 25.24 -0.92
CA SER A 100 2.38 24.09 -0.48
C SER A 100 2.27 23.02 -1.57
N ALA A 101 2.05 23.39 -2.85
CA ALA A 101 2.06 22.44 -3.96
C ALA A 101 3.41 21.70 -4.10
N TRP A 102 4.53 22.41 -3.95
CA TRP A 102 5.87 21.82 -3.94
C TRP A 102 6.08 20.89 -2.73
N ALA A 103 5.67 21.31 -1.53
CA ALA A 103 5.76 20.52 -0.31
C ALA A 103 4.91 19.25 -0.41
N TYR A 104 3.67 19.32 -0.89
CA TYR A 104 2.82 18.15 -1.14
C TYR A 104 3.46 17.20 -2.16
N ARG A 105 4.04 17.71 -3.26
CA ARG A 105 4.78 16.88 -4.23
C ARG A 105 5.96 16.16 -3.56
N LYS A 106 6.75 16.85 -2.74
CA LYS A 106 7.89 16.28 -2.01
C LYS A 106 7.43 15.18 -1.04
N ILE A 107 6.43 15.48 -0.21
CA ILE A 107 5.85 14.53 0.76
C ILE A 107 5.30 13.28 0.06
N VAL A 108 4.57 13.43 -1.05
CA VAL A 108 4.04 12.29 -1.82
C VAL A 108 5.16 11.41 -2.40
N VAL A 109 6.21 12.02 -2.95
CA VAL A 109 7.38 11.28 -3.46
C VAL A 109 8.11 10.53 -2.33
N GLU A 110 8.23 11.13 -1.15
CA GLU A 110 8.87 10.52 0.02
C GLU A 110 8.05 9.34 0.58
N VAL A 111 6.74 9.54 0.77
CA VAL A 111 5.80 8.50 1.23
C VAL A 111 5.73 7.32 0.25
N MET A 112 5.72 7.56 -1.06
CA MET A 112 5.74 6.50 -2.07
C MET A 112 7.07 5.72 -2.10
N ASN A 113 8.18 6.37 -1.74
CA ASN A 113 9.49 5.73 -1.64
C ASN A 113 9.69 4.93 -0.34
N MET A 114 8.96 5.25 0.73
CA MET A 114 9.00 4.49 1.98
C MET A 114 8.61 3.03 1.77
N THR A 115 9.43 2.11 2.29
CA THR A 115 9.19 0.68 2.17
C THR A 115 8.34 0.17 3.34
N ILE A 116 7.10 -0.25 3.07
CA ILE A 116 6.21 -0.79 4.10
C ILE A 116 6.55 -2.26 4.35
N VAL A 117 7.04 -2.56 5.55
CA VAL A 117 7.33 -3.94 5.99
C VAL A 117 6.14 -4.52 6.74
N ILE A 118 5.64 -5.69 6.34
CA ILE A 118 4.45 -6.36 6.88
C ILE A 118 4.83 -7.71 7.49
N ASP A 119 4.37 -8.01 8.71
CA ASP A 119 4.53 -9.34 9.32
C ASP A 119 3.45 -10.32 8.80
N GLY A 120 3.86 -11.37 8.08
CA GLY A 120 2.94 -12.38 7.55
C GLY A 120 2.25 -13.25 8.61
N LYS A 121 2.75 -13.31 9.86
CA LYS A 121 2.20 -14.19 10.91
C LYS A 121 0.71 -13.94 11.13
N GLY A 122 -0.08 -15.00 11.00
CA GLY A 122 -1.51 -14.94 11.34
C GLY A 122 -2.38 -14.18 10.34
N HIS A 123 -1.87 -13.80 9.16
CA HIS A 123 -2.67 -13.20 8.10
C HIS A 123 -3.24 -14.27 7.15
N LEU A 124 -4.45 -14.03 6.61
CA LEU A 124 -5.09 -14.90 5.63
C LEU A 124 -4.56 -14.59 4.22
N LEU A 125 -3.90 -15.58 3.60
CA LEU A 125 -3.15 -15.48 2.33
C LEU A 125 -3.83 -14.61 1.26
N GLY A 126 -5.07 -14.96 0.88
CA GLY A 126 -5.79 -14.25 -0.19
C GLY A 126 -6.24 -12.83 0.18
N ARG A 127 -6.59 -12.58 1.45
CA ARG A 127 -6.94 -11.23 1.93
C ARG A 127 -5.71 -10.33 1.95
N LEU A 128 -4.56 -10.87 2.38
CA LEU A 128 -3.29 -10.15 2.37
C LEU A 128 -2.84 -9.86 0.94
N ALA A 129 -2.88 -10.86 0.05
CA ALA A 129 -2.48 -10.72 -1.35
C ALA A 129 -3.27 -9.63 -2.10
N SER A 130 -4.58 -9.54 -1.87
CA SER A 130 -5.47 -8.54 -2.51
C SER A 130 -5.18 -7.11 -2.07
N ILE A 131 -4.76 -6.91 -0.82
CA ILE A 131 -4.38 -5.58 -0.32
C ILE A 131 -3.00 -5.19 -0.85
N ILE A 132 -2.04 -6.13 -0.87
CA ILE A 132 -0.68 -5.88 -1.40
C ILE A 132 -0.72 -5.60 -2.91
N SER A 133 -1.46 -6.37 -3.70
CA SER A 133 -1.56 -6.15 -5.16
C SER A 133 -2.07 -4.74 -5.47
N LYS A 134 -3.07 -4.25 -4.73
CA LYS A 134 -3.59 -2.91 -4.91
C LYS A 134 -2.58 -1.83 -4.50
N GLN A 135 -1.88 -1.96 -3.37
CA GLN A 135 -0.89 -0.95 -2.97
C GLN A 135 0.33 -0.92 -3.91
N ALA A 136 0.78 -2.07 -4.41
CA ALA A 136 1.86 -2.13 -5.39
C ALA A 136 1.48 -1.52 -6.75
N LEU A 137 0.21 -1.64 -7.16
CA LEU A 137 -0.36 -0.98 -8.34
C LEU A 137 -0.62 0.53 -8.15
N ASN A 138 -0.70 1.00 -6.91
CA ASN A 138 -0.75 2.42 -6.54
C ASN A 138 0.65 3.06 -6.49
N GLY A 139 1.73 2.26 -6.39
CA GLY A 139 3.13 2.73 -6.42
C GLY A 139 3.97 2.35 -5.21
N GLN A 140 3.36 1.86 -4.12
CA GLN A 140 4.06 1.60 -2.86
C GLN A 140 5.07 0.44 -2.96
N LYS A 141 6.25 0.62 -2.35
CA LYS A 141 7.23 -0.45 -2.10
C LYS A 141 6.80 -1.26 -0.87
N VAL A 142 6.61 -2.58 -1.03
CA VAL A 142 6.03 -3.46 -0.01
C VAL A 142 6.92 -4.68 0.24
N VAL A 143 7.21 -4.96 1.50
CA VAL A 143 7.97 -6.14 1.93
C VAL A 143 7.09 -6.98 2.86
N VAL A 144 6.91 -8.26 2.55
CA VAL A 144 6.32 -9.22 3.50
C VAL A 144 7.41 -10.12 4.03
N VAL A 145 7.51 -10.19 5.35
CA VAL A 145 8.39 -11.13 6.06
C VAL A 145 7.54 -12.22 6.71
N ARG A 146 8.15 -13.36 7.03
CA ARG A 146 7.50 -14.48 7.74
C ARG A 146 6.36 -15.13 6.94
N CYS A 147 6.58 -15.35 5.64
CA CYS A 147 5.60 -15.96 4.75
C CYS A 147 5.25 -17.41 5.16
N GLU A 148 6.13 -18.13 5.86
CA GLU A 148 5.84 -19.45 6.42
C GLU A 148 4.71 -19.42 7.46
N ALA A 149 4.56 -18.31 8.20
CA ALA A 149 3.56 -18.12 9.24
C ALA A 149 2.20 -17.58 8.73
N LEU A 150 2.01 -17.48 7.41
CA LEU A 150 0.73 -17.16 6.76
C LEU A 150 -0.29 -18.28 6.96
N ASN A 151 -1.58 -17.93 6.91
CA ASN A 151 -2.68 -18.88 7.07
C ASN A 151 -3.64 -18.93 5.87
N VAL A 152 -4.30 -20.08 5.72
CA VAL A 152 -5.45 -20.30 4.83
C VAL A 152 -6.57 -20.92 5.65
N SER A 153 -7.83 -20.55 5.37
CA SER A 153 -9.00 -21.09 6.07
C SER A 153 -9.29 -22.55 5.70
N GLY A 154 -9.89 -23.28 6.63
CA GLY A 154 -10.19 -24.71 6.47
C GLY A 154 -9.04 -25.63 6.86
N GLU A 155 -9.38 -26.91 6.92
CA GLU A 155 -8.53 -28.02 7.37
C GLU A 155 -7.28 -28.21 6.51
N PHE A 156 -6.19 -28.63 7.18
CA PHE A 156 -4.92 -28.96 6.57
C PHE A 156 -5.05 -29.94 5.41
N PHE A 157 -5.68 -31.10 5.61
CA PHE A 157 -5.82 -32.15 4.60
C PHE A 157 -6.48 -31.64 3.32
N ARG A 158 -7.60 -30.91 3.45
CA ARG A 158 -8.30 -30.28 2.33
C ARG A 158 -7.42 -29.29 1.57
N ASN A 159 -6.62 -28.50 2.28
CA ASN A 159 -5.74 -27.51 1.67
C ASN A 159 -4.48 -28.14 1.04
N LYS A 160 -3.97 -29.26 1.60
CA LYS A 160 -2.96 -30.13 0.99
C LYS A 160 -3.48 -30.73 -0.33
N LEU A 161 -4.65 -31.39 -0.32
CA LEU A 161 -5.27 -31.94 -1.53
C LEU A 161 -5.46 -30.90 -2.63
N LYS A 162 -5.94 -29.69 -2.31
CA LYS A 162 -6.03 -28.58 -3.26
C LYS A 162 -4.68 -28.20 -3.88
N TYR A 163 -3.60 -28.32 -3.14
CA TYR A 163 -2.26 -28.06 -3.66
C TYR A 163 -1.73 -29.23 -4.52
N HIS A 164 -1.96 -30.49 -4.15
CA HIS A 164 -1.63 -31.63 -5.03
C HIS A 164 -2.44 -31.59 -6.35
N ALA A 165 -3.72 -31.25 -6.30
CA ALA A 165 -4.53 -31.02 -7.51
C ALA A 165 -4.03 -29.84 -8.37
N TYR A 166 -3.21 -28.94 -7.80
CA TYR A 166 -2.45 -27.95 -8.56
C TYR A 166 -1.11 -28.51 -9.08
N LEU A 167 -0.41 -29.36 -8.33
CA LEU A 167 0.83 -30.03 -8.77
C LEU A 167 0.63 -30.97 -9.96
N ASN A 168 -0.52 -31.62 -10.07
CA ASN A 168 -0.82 -32.53 -11.18
C ASN A 168 -0.98 -31.80 -12.53
N LYS A 169 -1.06 -30.46 -12.54
CA LYS A 169 -1.27 -29.63 -13.75
C LYS A 169 0.04 -29.36 -14.51
N ARG A 170 0.60 -30.39 -15.13
CA ARG A 170 1.75 -30.30 -16.06
C ARG A 170 1.32 -30.05 -17.51
N CYS A 171 2.22 -29.50 -18.33
CA CYS A 171 2.10 -29.62 -19.78
C CYS A 171 2.49 -31.04 -20.19
N LEU A 172 1.70 -31.70 -21.05
CA LEU A 172 1.92 -33.10 -21.43
C LEU A 172 3.11 -33.26 -22.40
N VAL A 173 3.17 -32.42 -23.44
CA VAL A 173 4.20 -32.51 -24.51
C VAL A 173 5.60 -32.11 -24.04
N ASN A 174 5.72 -31.13 -23.14
CA ASN A 174 6.98 -30.78 -22.51
C ASN A 174 6.74 -30.12 -21.13
N PRO A 175 7.00 -30.83 -20.01
CA PRO A 175 6.83 -30.30 -18.67
C PRO A 175 7.61 -29.00 -18.37
N THR A 176 8.76 -28.75 -19.01
CA THR A 176 9.58 -27.55 -18.73
C THR A 176 8.94 -26.26 -19.25
N ARG A 177 8.10 -26.35 -20.28
CA ARG A 177 7.26 -25.25 -20.79
C ARG A 177 5.95 -25.09 -20.01
N GLY A 178 5.72 -25.93 -19.00
CA GLY A 178 4.48 -26.00 -18.23
C GLY A 178 4.36 -25.03 -17.04
N PRO A 179 3.30 -25.14 -16.23
CA PRO A 179 3.04 -24.25 -15.11
C PRO A 179 4.03 -24.45 -13.94
N PHE A 180 5.01 -23.55 -13.75
CA PHE A 180 5.96 -23.65 -12.63
C PHE A 180 5.29 -23.70 -11.25
N HIS A 181 5.58 -24.75 -10.49
CA HIS A 181 5.00 -25.05 -9.18
C HIS A 181 5.96 -24.71 -8.01
N PHE A 182 5.94 -23.46 -7.54
CA PHE A 182 6.82 -23.02 -6.46
C PHE A 182 6.40 -23.57 -5.08
N ARG A 183 7.31 -24.30 -4.42
CA ARG A 183 7.07 -24.89 -3.09
C ARG A 183 7.23 -23.93 -1.92
N ALA A 184 8.09 -22.91 -2.04
CA ALA A 184 8.42 -22.02 -0.93
C ALA A 184 7.25 -21.10 -0.53
N PRO A 185 6.97 -20.89 0.78
CA PRO A 185 5.90 -20.02 1.29
C PRO A 185 5.84 -18.63 0.64
N SER A 186 6.97 -17.96 0.51
CA SER A 186 7.10 -16.65 -0.14
C SER A 186 6.66 -16.67 -1.60
N ARG A 187 7.00 -17.75 -2.33
CA ARG A 187 6.66 -17.93 -3.75
C ARG A 187 5.22 -18.40 -3.96
N ILE A 188 4.61 -19.03 -2.96
CA ILE A 188 3.16 -19.30 -2.94
C ILE A 188 2.39 -17.97 -2.81
N LEU A 189 2.80 -17.07 -1.90
CA LEU A 189 2.24 -15.71 -1.82
C LEU A 189 2.52 -14.89 -3.09
N TYR A 190 3.74 -14.99 -3.67
CA TYR A 190 4.06 -14.36 -4.95
C TYR A 190 3.08 -14.78 -6.05
N LYS A 191 2.78 -16.09 -6.17
CA LYS A 191 1.84 -16.58 -7.19
C LYS A 191 0.41 -16.10 -6.93
N ALA A 192 -0.02 -15.98 -5.67
CA ALA A 192 -1.31 -15.39 -5.33
C ALA A 192 -1.40 -13.91 -5.74
N ILE A 193 -0.37 -13.11 -5.44
CA ILE A 193 -0.32 -11.68 -5.80
C ILE A 193 -0.22 -11.50 -7.32
N ARG A 194 0.63 -12.28 -8.01
CA ARG A 194 0.75 -12.29 -9.48
C ARG A 194 -0.56 -12.66 -10.19
N GLY A 195 -1.43 -13.44 -9.55
CA GLY A 195 -2.79 -13.73 -10.03
C GLY A 195 -3.76 -12.55 -9.89
N MET A 196 -3.42 -11.54 -9.09
CA MET A 196 -4.23 -10.33 -8.81
C MET A 196 -3.64 -9.06 -9.44
N VAL A 197 -2.59 -9.19 -10.26
CA VAL A 197 -1.88 -8.08 -10.95
C VAL A 197 -1.84 -8.38 -12.45
N PRO A 198 -2.04 -7.38 -13.34
CA PRO A 198 -1.95 -7.53 -14.80
C PRO A 198 -0.49 -7.68 -15.28
N HIS A 199 0.17 -8.73 -14.80
CA HIS A 199 1.62 -9.01 -14.88
C HIS A 199 2.18 -9.23 -16.29
N LYS A 200 1.34 -9.23 -17.34
CA LYS A 200 1.77 -9.22 -18.75
C LYS A 200 2.06 -7.80 -19.26
N THR A 201 1.64 -6.77 -18.53
CA THR A 201 1.87 -5.36 -18.88
C THR A 201 3.09 -4.81 -18.15
N ALA A 202 3.78 -3.81 -18.73
CA ALA A 202 4.91 -3.15 -18.09
C ALA A 202 4.55 -2.56 -16.71
N ARG A 203 3.37 -1.92 -16.58
CA ARG A 203 2.84 -1.45 -15.29
C ARG A 203 2.67 -2.58 -14.27
N GLY A 204 2.22 -3.75 -14.71
CA GLY A 204 2.04 -4.94 -13.88
C GLY A 204 3.34 -5.61 -13.47
N ALA A 205 4.35 -5.63 -14.35
CA ALA A 205 5.71 -6.08 -14.02
C ALA A 205 6.34 -5.17 -12.96
N ALA A 206 6.42 -3.86 -13.23
CA ALA A 206 6.95 -2.87 -12.29
C ALA A 206 6.20 -2.80 -10.94
N ALA A 207 4.94 -3.25 -10.87
CA ALA A 207 4.23 -3.43 -9.62
C ALA A 207 4.68 -4.69 -8.84
N LEU A 208 5.03 -5.79 -9.52
CA LEU A 208 5.59 -6.98 -8.86
C LEU A 208 7.02 -6.73 -8.36
N ASP A 209 7.82 -5.94 -9.08
CA ASP A 209 9.21 -5.63 -8.68
C ASP A 209 9.30 -4.78 -7.40
N ARG A 210 8.24 -4.03 -7.08
CA ARG A 210 8.06 -3.32 -5.80
C ARG A 210 7.79 -4.24 -4.61
N ILE A 211 7.50 -5.53 -4.84
CA ILE A 211 7.07 -6.48 -3.82
C ILE A 211 8.20 -7.48 -3.52
N LYS A 212 8.72 -7.46 -2.30
CA LYS A 212 9.69 -8.47 -1.82
C LYS A 212 9.04 -9.35 -0.76
N LEU A 213 9.25 -10.67 -0.84
CA LEU A 213 8.58 -11.66 0.01
C LEU A 213 9.63 -12.61 0.59
N PHE A 214 9.64 -12.78 1.91
CA PHE A 214 10.66 -13.56 2.63
C PHE A 214 10.05 -14.58 3.60
N GLU A 215 10.71 -15.72 3.71
CA GLU A 215 10.57 -16.64 4.85
C GLU A 215 11.45 -16.14 6.02
N GLY A 216 10.94 -16.21 7.25
CA GLY A 216 11.54 -15.55 8.41
C GLY A 216 11.61 -14.02 8.27
N VAL A 217 12.42 -13.35 9.11
CA VAL A 217 12.77 -11.92 8.97
C VAL A 217 14.28 -11.77 8.73
N PRO A 218 14.75 -11.65 7.47
CA PRO A 218 16.15 -11.38 7.18
C PRO A 218 16.52 -9.91 7.51
N ALA A 219 17.80 -9.66 7.72
CA ALA A 219 18.33 -8.29 7.73
C ALA A 219 18.14 -7.63 6.35
N PRO A 220 17.89 -6.31 6.27
CA PRO A 220 17.83 -5.33 7.37
C PRO A 220 16.46 -5.25 8.07
N TYR A 221 15.48 -6.08 7.67
CA TYR A 221 14.10 -5.97 8.14
C TYR A 221 13.89 -6.43 9.59
N ASP A 222 14.86 -7.15 10.17
CA ASP A 222 14.85 -7.63 11.56
C ASP A 222 14.74 -6.50 12.59
N ARG A 223 15.37 -5.35 12.30
CA ARG A 223 15.37 -4.14 13.14
C ARG A 223 14.20 -3.19 12.85
N THR A 224 13.47 -3.40 11.75
CA THR A 224 12.39 -2.48 11.31
C THR A 224 11.08 -2.70 12.07
N LYS A 225 10.27 -1.64 12.23
CA LYS A 225 8.90 -1.75 12.73
C LYS A 225 8.05 -2.44 11.66
N ARG A 226 7.67 -3.69 11.93
CA ARG A 226 6.77 -4.48 11.07
C ARG A 226 5.31 -4.11 11.33
N MET A 227 4.58 -3.81 10.26
CA MET A 227 3.18 -3.43 10.27
C MET A 227 2.28 -4.67 10.13
N VAL A 228 1.00 -4.49 10.45
CA VAL A 228 -0.05 -5.53 10.48
C VAL A 228 -1.29 -5.00 9.77
N ILE A 229 -2.06 -5.86 9.10
CA ILE A 229 -3.24 -5.47 8.31
C ILE A 229 -4.51 -6.10 8.91
N PRO A 230 -5.29 -5.35 9.73
CA PRO A 230 -6.52 -5.86 10.39
C PRO A 230 -7.62 -6.34 9.44
N ALA A 231 -7.62 -5.91 8.18
CA ALA A 231 -8.52 -6.41 7.14
C ALA A 231 -8.19 -7.86 6.70
N ALA A 232 -6.98 -8.33 6.97
CA ALA A 232 -6.45 -9.64 6.57
C ALA A 232 -6.04 -10.55 7.75
N LEU A 233 -5.94 -10.05 8.99
CA LEU A 233 -5.69 -10.87 10.19
C LEU A 233 -6.72 -12.01 10.34
N ARG A 234 -6.24 -13.24 10.54
CA ARG A 234 -7.05 -14.45 10.78
C ARG A 234 -8.00 -14.28 11.95
N VAL A 235 -7.49 -13.79 13.09
CA VAL A 235 -8.27 -13.67 14.34
C VAL A 235 -9.47 -12.72 14.21
N LEU A 236 -9.39 -11.70 13.35
CA LEU A 236 -10.48 -10.74 13.12
C LEU A 236 -11.42 -11.15 11.97
N ARG A 237 -11.08 -12.18 11.18
CA ARG A 237 -11.72 -12.47 9.88
C ARG A 237 -12.12 -13.94 9.68
N LEU A 238 -11.86 -14.80 10.65
CA LEU A 238 -12.28 -16.20 10.70
C LEU A 238 -13.02 -16.45 12.02
N LYS A 239 -14.25 -16.97 11.97
CA LYS A 239 -15.03 -17.27 13.18
C LYS A 239 -14.25 -18.23 14.10
N PRO A 240 -14.24 -18.04 15.44
CA PRO A 240 -13.66 -18.98 16.39
C PRO A 240 -14.13 -20.42 16.17
N GLY A 241 -13.29 -21.39 16.57
CA GLY A 241 -13.51 -22.83 16.35
C GLY A 241 -13.32 -23.32 14.90
N ARG A 242 -13.23 -22.44 13.89
CA ARG A 242 -13.00 -22.89 12.50
C ARG A 242 -11.53 -23.27 12.28
N LYS A 243 -11.29 -24.53 11.90
CA LYS A 243 -9.98 -25.06 11.49
C LYS A 243 -9.32 -24.16 10.43
N TYR A 244 -8.01 -23.98 10.55
CA TYR A 244 -7.19 -23.24 9.61
C TYR A 244 -5.87 -23.98 9.36
N THR A 245 -5.14 -23.55 8.35
CA THR A 245 -3.89 -24.14 7.88
C THR A 245 -2.76 -23.12 7.93
N THR A 246 -1.54 -23.52 8.26
CA THR A 246 -0.32 -22.69 8.15
C THR A 246 0.43 -23.03 6.87
N ILE A 247 0.87 -22.02 6.12
CA ILE A 247 1.50 -22.21 4.80
C ILE A 247 2.83 -22.96 4.89
N GLY A 248 3.65 -22.72 5.92
CA GLY A 248 4.91 -23.45 6.13
C GLY A 248 4.72 -24.97 6.11
N ARG A 249 3.75 -25.50 6.87
CA ARG A 249 3.45 -26.95 6.90
C ARG A 249 3.02 -27.47 5.53
N VAL A 250 2.13 -26.77 4.82
CA VAL A 250 1.71 -27.18 3.47
C VAL A 250 2.92 -27.23 2.55
N SER A 251 3.72 -26.17 2.56
CA SER A 251 4.93 -26.00 1.75
C SER A 251 5.93 -27.14 1.96
N HIS A 252 6.18 -27.50 3.21
CA HIS A 252 7.08 -28.59 3.57
C HIS A 252 6.57 -29.94 3.07
N GLU A 253 5.31 -30.30 3.36
CA GLU A 253 4.69 -31.56 2.90
C GLU A 253 4.54 -31.68 1.37
N VAL A 254 4.78 -30.60 0.60
CA VAL A 254 4.82 -30.64 -0.87
C VAL A 254 6.23 -30.51 -1.45
N GLY A 255 7.28 -30.37 -0.62
CA GLY A 255 8.69 -30.38 -1.04
C GLY A 255 9.53 -29.14 -0.72
N TRP A 256 9.14 -28.27 0.20
CA TRP A 256 9.99 -27.16 0.68
C TRP A 256 10.98 -27.66 1.74
N LYS A 257 12.25 -27.77 1.34
CA LYS A 257 13.35 -28.34 2.13
C LYS A 257 13.89 -27.43 3.25
N TYR A 258 13.51 -26.15 3.30
CA TYR A 258 14.17 -25.15 4.15
C TYR A 258 13.46 -24.83 5.46
N GLN A 259 12.41 -25.58 5.84
CA GLN A 259 11.62 -25.32 7.05
C GLN A 259 12.50 -25.21 8.30
N ASP A 260 13.37 -26.19 8.53
CA ASP A 260 14.14 -26.30 9.77
C ASP A 260 15.32 -25.32 9.81
N VAL A 261 15.84 -24.94 8.63
CA VAL A 261 16.81 -23.85 8.48
C VAL A 261 16.18 -22.52 8.86
N VAL A 262 14.98 -22.22 8.36
CA VAL A 262 14.23 -21.00 8.70
C VAL A 262 13.82 -20.99 10.18
N ALA A 263 13.44 -22.13 10.75
CA ALA A 263 13.13 -22.25 12.19
C ALA A 263 14.33 -21.88 13.08
N LYS A 264 15.50 -22.51 12.84
CA LYS A 264 16.75 -22.25 13.56
C LYS A 264 17.22 -20.79 13.42
N LEU A 265 17.02 -20.17 12.25
CA LEU A 265 17.34 -18.75 12.02
C LEU A 265 16.35 -17.82 12.75
N GLU A 266 15.05 -18.10 12.71
CA GLU A 266 14.04 -17.35 13.46
C GLU A 266 14.24 -17.45 14.98
N GLU A 267 14.73 -18.59 15.50
CA GLU A 267 15.09 -18.75 16.92
C GLU A 267 16.28 -17.89 17.32
N LYS A 268 17.39 -17.95 16.57
CA LYS A 268 18.54 -17.06 16.76
C LYS A 268 18.13 -15.57 16.69
N ARG A 269 17.17 -15.23 15.82
CA ARG A 269 16.61 -13.86 15.72
C ARG A 269 15.71 -13.49 16.90
N LYS A 270 14.85 -14.40 17.40
CA LYS A 270 14.02 -14.18 18.61
C LYS A 270 14.89 -13.88 19.82
N ALA A 271 15.95 -14.66 20.06
CA ALA A 271 16.89 -14.45 21.16
C ALA A 271 17.54 -13.06 21.11
N LYS A 272 18.09 -12.67 19.95
CA LYS A 272 18.65 -11.32 19.73
C LYS A 272 17.61 -10.20 19.94
N SER A 273 16.37 -10.44 19.51
CA SER A 273 15.25 -9.50 19.67
C SER A 273 14.78 -9.35 21.12
N ALA A 274 14.86 -10.41 21.93
CA ALA A 274 14.53 -10.37 23.35
C ALA A 274 15.56 -9.56 24.15
N ALA A 275 16.85 -9.82 23.94
CA ALA A 275 17.94 -9.06 24.56
C ALA A 275 17.93 -7.57 24.15
N TYR A 276 17.57 -7.26 22.90
CA TYR A 276 17.33 -5.88 22.47
C TYR A 276 16.13 -5.25 23.18
N TYR A 277 15.01 -5.97 23.32
CA TYR A 277 13.81 -5.47 23.98
C TYR A 277 14.06 -5.19 25.47
N GLN A 278 14.74 -6.08 26.19
CA GLN A 278 15.14 -5.90 27.60
C GLN A 278 15.98 -4.62 27.79
N ARG A 279 16.99 -4.39 26.93
CA ARG A 279 17.76 -3.13 26.96
C ARG A 279 16.89 -1.92 26.65
N LYS A 280 15.97 -2.01 25.68
CA LYS A 280 15.05 -0.92 25.35
C LYS A 280 14.09 -0.59 26.50
N THR A 281 13.56 -1.58 27.22
CA THR A 281 12.68 -1.35 28.36
C THR A 281 13.43 -0.77 29.56
N ALA A 282 14.67 -1.21 29.81
CA ALA A 282 15.53 -0.61 30.83
C ALA A 282 15.85 0.87 30.53
N LEU A 283 16.23 1.18 29.28
CA LEU A 283 16.47 2.55 28.84
C LEU A 283 15.20 3.42 28.95
N ALA A 284 14.03 2.90 28.58
CA ALA A 284 12.76 3.63 28.72
C ALA A 284 12.41 3.91 30.20
N ALA A 285 12.72 2.99 31.12
CA ALA A 285 12.53 3.21 32.55
C ALA A 285 13.50 4.27 33.12
N ILE A 286 14.75 4.28 32.66
CA ILE A 286 15.73 5.33 32.99
C ILE A 286 15.28 6.69 32.44
N GLN A 287 14.80 6.75 31.19
CA GLN A 287 14.24 7.95 30.59
C GLN A 287 13.02 8.48 31.35
N LYS A 288 12.10 7.61 31.79
CA LYS A 288 10.96 8.01 32.62
C LYS A 288 11.41 8.67 33.93
N LYS A 289 12.34 8.04 34.66
CA LYS A 289 12.94 8.61 35.88
C LYS A 289 13.65 9.95 35.64
N ALA A 290 14.34 10.09 34.51
CA ALA A 290 15.02 11.34 34.15
C ALA A 290 14.03 12.48 33.87
N VAL A 291 12.91 12.20 33.20
CA VAL A 291 11.82 13.16 32.99
C VAL A 291 11.14 13.53 34.32
N GLU A 292 10.86 12.54 35.17
CA GLU A 292 10.30 12.75 36.52
C GLU A 292 11.22 13.65 37.38
N SER A 293 12.53 13.40 37.38
CA SER A 293 13.53 14.21 38.11
C SER A 293 13.70 15.64 37.58
N LYS A 294 13.10 15.96 36.43
CA LYS A 294 13.18 17.28 35.78
C LYS A 294 11.81 17.92 35.57
N ALA A 295 10.75 17.39 36.18
CA ALA A 295 9.36 17.79 35.95
C ALA A 295 9.15 19.31 36.03
N ASP A 296 9.71 19.98 37.03
CA ASP A 296 9.59 21.44 37.21
C ASP A 296 10.18 22.23 36.03
N SER A 297 11.35 21.83 35.53
CA SER A 297 12.02 22.46 34.39
C SER A 297 11.32 22.25 33.04
N ILE A 298 10.32 21.36 32.98
CA ILE A 298 9.54 21.04 31.77
C ILE A 298 8.06 21.43 31.98
N LYS A 299 7.70 22.02 33.13
CA LYS A 299 6.31 22.28 33.55
C LYS A 299 5.51 23.14 32.58
N GLU A 300 6.11 24.22 32.07
CA GLU A 300 5.50 25.13 31.09
C GLU A 300 5.35 24.48 29.70
N ILE A 301 6.35 23.69 29.29
CA ILE A 301 6.29 22.93 28.03
C ILE A 301 5.18 21.88 28.12
N ASN A 302 5.07 21.18 29.24
CA ASN A 302 4.04 20.18 29.48
C ASN A 302 2.63 20.80 29.56
N SER A 303 2.45 22.01 30.11
CA SER A 303 1.13 22.67 30.12
C SER A 303 0.72 23.14 28.71
N ALA A 304 1.65 23.63 27.90
CA ALA A 304 1.40 23.96 26.50
C ALA A 304 1.06 22.71 25.65
N ILE A 305 1.72 21.58 25.91
CA ILE A 305 1.45 20.28 25.27
C ILE A 305 0.08 19.73 25.71
N ALA A 306 -0.25 19.81 27.00
CA ALA A 306 -1.54 19.37 27.54
C ALA A 306 -2.71 20.20 27.02
N ALA A 307 -2.53 21.52 26.81
CA ALA A 307 -3.52 22.37 26.15
C ALA A 307 -3.80 21.99 24.69
N LEU A 308 -2.89 21.24 24.04
CA LEU A 308 -3.06 20.65 22.72
C LEU A 308 -3.57 19.19 22.75
N GLY A 309 -3.79 18.62 23.94
CA GLY A 309 -4.36 17.28 24.13
C GLY A 309 -3.38 16.11 23.96
N TYR A 310 -2.09 16.32 24.23
CA TYR A 310 -1.01 15.32 24.11
C TYR A 310 -0.43 14.87 25.46
#